data_AF-A0A3M1G0L9-F1
#
_entry.id   AF-A0A3M1G0L9-F1
#
_cell.length_a   1.000
_cell.length_b   1.000
_cell.length_c   1.000
_cell.angle_alpha   90.00
_cell.angle_beta   90.00
_cell.angle_gamma   90.00
#
_symmetry.space_group_name_H-M   'P 1'
#
loop_
_entity.id
_entity.type
_entity.pdbx_description
1 polymer ?
#
loop_
_entity_poly.entity_id
_entity_poly.type
_entity_poly.pdbx_seq_one_letter_code
_entity_poly.pdbx_strand_id
1 'polypeptide(L)'
;MFRRFFKSTSPLRPSPFGATISYVLLIIWAGVVLFPLYWLVVTSLKLPIQVNEGPFYLPFIDYTPSLHAWQYIFVDLRNDTLRPYMNTVVVALTSSALSLSLGTAAAYGLTRFVYRPKLGSVLVVLGLIALAVVAIGMGVPWQLAVLVAIVLAILAVQTLNRRFQRSLQNQDVAFWLISQRILPPVAVVIPIYVLFQQLGLLDTKT
;
A
#
# COMPACT_ATOMS: atom_id res chain seq x y z
N MET A 1 -5.80 52.63 -12.46
CA MET A 1 -4.97 51.89 -11.48
C MET A 1 -5.39 50.42 -11.33
N PHE A 2 -6.69 50.09 -11.25
CA PHE A 2 -7.21 48.73 -10.98
C PHE A 2 -6.91 47.63 -12.03
N ARG A 3 -6.67 47.98 -13.30
CA ARG A 3 -6.40 46.98 -14.37
C ARG A 3 -5.12 46.17 -14.18
N ARG A 4 -4.18 46.62 -13.33
CA ARG A 4 -2.91 45.92 -13.07
C ARG A 4 -3.11 44.66 -12.19
N PHE A 5 -4.16 44.61 -11.37
CA PHE A 5 -4.45 43.46 -10.49
C PHE A 5 -4.95 42.23 -11.24
N PHE A 6 -5.54 42.42 -12.41
CA PHE A 6 -6.13 41.34 -13.23
C PHE A 6 -5.22 40.89 -14.38
N LYS A 7 -4.15 41.64 -14.69
CA LYS A 7 -3.20 41.26 -15.75
C LYS A 7 -2.14 40.31 -15.21
N SER A 8 -2.07 39.12 -15.79
CA SER A 8 -0.91 38.24 -15.65
C SER A 8 0.25 38.84 -16.45
N THR A 9 1.43 38.91 -15.83
CA THR A 9 2.67 39.40 -16.46
C THR A 9 3.43 38.30 -17.19
N SER A 10 3.04 37.03 -17.04
CA SER A 10 3.69 35.86 -17.65
C SER A 10 2.72 34.66 -17.65
N PRO A 11 2.70 33.82 -18.70
CA PRO A 11 1.83 32.63 -18.76
C PRO A 11 1.94 31.69 -17.55
N LEU A 12 3.09 31.71 -16.86
CA LEU A 12 3.38 30.86 -15.69
C LEU A 12 3.11 31.56 -14.35
N ARG A 13 2.75 32.85 -14.34
CA ARG A 13 2.45 33.61 -13.11
C ARG A 13 0.99 34.07 -13.13
N PRO A 14 0.16 33.61 -12.19
CA PRO A 14 -1.20 34.12 -12.08
C PRO A 14 -1.19 35.63 -11.82
N SER A 15 -2.24 36.32 -12.24
CA SER A 15 -2.43 37.73 -11.86
C SER A 15 -2.45 37.86 -10.32
N PRO A 16 -2.08 39.00 -9.74
CA PRO A 16 -2.13 39.20 -8.29
C PRO A 16 -3.49 38.83 -7.68
N PHE A 17 -4.58 39.14 -8.39
CA PHE A 17 -5.93 38.75 -8.00
C PHE A 17 -6.15 37.23 -8.05
N GLY A 18 -5.73 36.57 -9.14
CA GLY A 18 -5.80 35.12 -9.26
C GLY A 18 -4.98 34.40 -8.19
N ALA A 19 -3.79 34.91 -7.87
CA ALA A 19 -2.94 34.38 -6.81
C ALA A 19 -3.64 34.48 -5.44
N THR A 20 -4.23 35.64 -5.12
CA THR A 20 -4.99 35.82 -3.86
C THR A 20 -6.14 34.85 -3.76
N ILE A 21 -6.93 34.66 -4.83
CA ILE A 21 -8.02 33.67 -4.84
C ILE A 21 -7.47 32.27 -4.61
N SER A 22 -6.41 31.87 -5.32
CA SER A 22 -5.79 30.56 -5.14
C SER A 22 -5.31 30.36 -3.71
N TYR A 23 -4.66 31.35 -3.09
CA TYR A 23 -4.22 31.26 -1.70
C TYR A 23 -5.38 31.17 -0.72
N VAL A 24 -6.45 31.96 -0.91
CA VAL A 24 -7.65 31.87 -0.07
C VAL A 24 -8.28 30.49 -0.17
N LEU A 25 -8.43 29.95 -1.39
CA LEU A 25 -8.95 28.60 -1.61
C LEU A 25 -8.06 27.53 -0.96
N LEU A 26 -6.73 27.64 -1.11
CA LEU A 26 -5.79 26.71 -0.49
C LEU A 26 -5.78 26.79 1.03
N ILE A 27 -5.94 27.98 1.63
CA ILE A 27 -6.04 28.16 3.08
C ILE A 27 -7.33 27.53 3.61
N ILE A 28 -8.46 27.76 2.94
CA ILE A 28 -9.73 27.12 3.29
C ILE A 28 -9.59 25.59 3.20
N TRP A 29 -9.00 25.09 2.12
CA TRP A 29 -8.77 23.67 1.92
C TRP A 29 -7.84 23.06 2.97
N ALA A 30 -6.75 23.76 3.31
CA ALA A 30 -5.85 23.36 4.38
C ALA A 30 -6.60 23.29 5.73
N GLY A 31 -7.50 24.25 6.00
CA GLY A 31 -8.38 24.20 7.17
C GLY A 31 -9.24 22.95 7.22
N VAL A 32 -9.86 22.57 6.10
CA VAL A 32 -10.67 21.34 5.99
C VAL A 32 -9.82 20.08 6.27
N VAL A 33 -8.60 20.02 5.72
CA VAL A 33 -7.69 18.88 5.92
C VAL A 33 -7.14 18.81 7.35
N LEU A 34 -6.85 19.96 7.96
CA LEU A 34 -6.30 20.03 9.32
C LEU A 34 -7.36 19.85 10.40
N PHE A 35 -8.64 20.11 10.11
CA PHE A 35 -9.71 20.02 11.09
C PHE A 35 -9.81 18.64 11.79
N PRO A 36 -9.78 17.48 11.08
CA PRO A 36 -9.76 16.17 11.74
C PRO A 36 -8.54 15.96 12.65
N LEU A 37 -7.37 16.47 12.27
CA LEU A 37 -6.15 16.38 13.08
C LEU A 37 -6.25 17.26 14.33
N TYR A 38 -6.78 18.47 14.18
CA TYR A 38 -7.10 19.34 15.30
C TYR A 38 -8.07 18.67 16.27
N TRP A 39 -9.15 18.08 15.74
CA TRP A 39 -10.13 17.37 16.55
C TRP A 39 -9.51 16.18 17.31
N LEU A 40 -8.62 15.41 16.67
CA LEU A 40 -7.86 14.34 17.33
C LEU A 40 -7.02 14.89 18.51
N VAL A 41 -6.32 16.01 18.32
CA VAL A 41 -5.50 16.60 19.39
C VAL A 41 -6.37 17.10 20.53
N VAL A 42 -7.43 17.86 20.25
CA VAL A 42 -8.36 18.39 21.25
C VAL A 42 -9.01 17.26 22.05
N THR A 43 -9.45 16.20 21.38
CA THR A 43 -10.05 15.03 22.04
C THR A 43 -9.07 14.27 22.92
N SER A 44 -7.78 14.20 22.54
CA SER A 44 -6.74 13.60 23.39
C SER A 44 -6.52 14.34 24.73
N LEU A 45 -6.95 15.60 24.82
CA LEU A 45 -6.84 16.43 26.02
C LEU A 45 -8.12 16.42 26.87
N LYS A 46 -9.21 15.80 26.40
CA LYS A 46 -10.48 15.72 27.13
C LYS A 46 -10.52 14.53 28.06
N LEU A 47 -11.32 14.64 29.12
CA LEU A 47 -11.70 13.48 29.92
C LEU A 47 -12.71 12.60 29.15
N PRO A 48 -12.76 11.27 29.41
CA PRO A 48 -13.69 10.37 28.72
C PRO A 48 -15.15 10.82 28.79
N ILE A 49 -15.55 11.44 29.91
CA ILE A 49 -16.90 12.00 30.09
C ILE A 49 -17.17 13.19 29.14
N GLN A 50 -16.22 14.11 29.02
CA GLN A 50 -16.31 15.33 28.19
C GLN A 50 -16.31 15.06 26.69
N VAL A 51 -15.90 13.85 26.26
CA VAL A 51 -15.99 13.43 24.86
C VAL A 51 -17.44 13.12 24.48
N ASN A 52 -18.24 12.62 25.43
CA ASN A 52 -19.63 12.22 25.19
C ASN A 52 -20.65 13.35 25.41
N GLU A 53 -20.24 14.46 26.04
CA GLU A 53 -21.14 15.56 26.43
C GLU A 53 -21.49 16.55 25.30
N GLY A 54 -20.89 16.42 24.12
CA GLY A 54 -21.27 17.22 22.95
C GLY A 54 -20.09 17.80 22.15
N PRO A 55 -20.38 18.64 21.13
CA PRO A 55 -19.41 19.16 20.18
C PRO A 55 -18.62 20.35 20.75
N PHE A 56 -17.90 20.13 21.83
CA PHE A 56 -16.98 21.10 22.42
C PHE A 56 -15.62 20.99 21.73
N TYR A 57 -15.08 22.08 21.19
CA TYR A 57 -13.86 22.03 20.38
C TYR A 57 -12.77 22.94 20.91
N LEU A 58 -13.10 23.97 21.68
CA LEU A 58 -12.16 25.00 22.11
C LEU A 58 -11.60 24.70 23.51
N PRO A 59 -10.29 24.41 23.63
CA PRO A 59 -9.64 24.25 24.93
C PRO A 59 -9.75 25.54 25.77
N PHE A 60 -9.86 25.41 27.09
CA PHE A 60 -9.96 26.51 28.07
C PHE A 60 -11.26 27.31 28.06
N ILE A 61 -12.03 27.26 26.98
CA ILE A 61 -13.34 27.90 26.87
C ILE A 61 -14.42 26.87 27.16
N ASP A 62 -14.43 25.76 26.41
CA ASP A 62 -15.48 24.76 26.51
C ASP A 62 -15.19 23.69 27.58
N TYR A 63 -13.91 23.43 27.87
CA TYR A 63 -13.47 22.43 28.84
C TYR A 63 -12.07 22.75 29.38
N THR A 64 -11.73 22.20 30.55
CA THR A 64 -10.39 22.27 31.13
C THR A 64 -9.51 21.17 30.55
N PRO A 65 -8.42 21.48 29.83
CA PRO A 65 -7.54 20.46 29.24
C PRO A 65 -6.88 19.60 30.31
N SER A 66 -6.80 18.30 30.05
CA SER A 66 -6.21 17.30 30.93
C SER A 66 -5.16 16.47 30.20
N LEU A 67 -4.15 15.99 30.93
CA LEU A 67 -3.13 15.08 30.39
C LEU A 67 -3.40 13.62 30.77
N HIS A 68 -4.62 13.29 31.19
CA HIS A 68 -4.97 11.97 31.70
C HIS A 68 -4.74 10.87 30.65
N ALA A 69 -5.21 11.05 29.41
CA ALA A 69 -5.00 10.07 28.35
C ALA A 69 -3.52 9.86 28.03
N TRP A 70 -2.72 10.94 28.08
CA TRP A 70 -1.27 10.87 27.89
C TRP A 70 -0.57 10.12 29.03
N GLN A 71 -0.93 10.41 30.28
CA GLN A 71 -0.41 9.67 31.44
C GLN A 71 -0.80 8.20 31.38
N TYR A 72 -2.05 7.89 31.05
CA TYR A 72 -2.55 6.52 30.92
C TYR A 72 -1.75 5.71 29.89
N ILE A 73 -1.52 6.27 28.70
CA ILE A 73 -0.79 5.58 27.62
C ILE A 73 0.71 5.45 27.92
N PHE A 74 1.35 6.50 28.43
CA PHE A 74 2.81 6.55 28.59
C PHE A 74 3.33 6.08 29.95
N VAL A 75 2.48 6.04 30.98
CA VAL A 75 2.84 5.62 32.35
C VAL A 75 2.17 4.29 32.68
N ASP A 76 0.83 4.23 32.65
CA ASP A 76 0.09 3.05 33.12
C ASP A 76 0.19 1.87 32.12
N LEU A 77 0.03 2.15 30.81
CA LEU A 77 0.08 1.16 29.72
C LEU A 77 1.38 1.21 28.91
N ARG A 78 2.48 1.69 29.51
CA ARG A 78 3.74 1.96 28.81
C ARG A 78 4.25 0.77 28.00
N ASN A 79 4.32 -0.41 28.61
CA ASN A 79 4.88 -1.59 27.94
C ASN A 79 3.96 -2.14 26.85
N ASP A 80 2.65 -2.10 27.07
CA ASP A 80 1.64 -2.57 26.11
C ASP A 80 1.50 -1.63 24.91
N THR A 81 1.83 -0.35 25.07
CA THR A 81 1.82 0.64 23.99
C THR A 81 3.16 0.69 23.24
N LEU A 82 4.28 0.83 23.96
CA LEU A 82 5.58 1.10 23.32
C LEU A 82 6.11 -0.10 22.55
N ARG A 83 5.88 -1.34 23.01
CA ARG A 83 6.42 -2.52 22.34
C ARG A 83 5.80 -2.73 20.95
N PRO A 84 4.46 -2.74 20.77
CA PRO A 84 3.86 -2.81 19.42
C PRO A 84 4.23 -1.61 18.54
N TYR A 85 4.31 -0.41 19.12
CA TYR A 85 4.69 0.78 18.37
C TYR A 85 6.14 0.67 17.82
N MET A 86 7.08 0.21 18.65
CA MET A 86 8.47 -0.06 18.21
C MET A 86 8.55 -1.19 17.20
N ASN A 87 7.76 -2.26 17.36
CA ASN A 87 7.67 -3.31 16.34
C ASN A 87 7.25 -2.74 14.98
N THR A 88 6.22 -1.88 14.95
CA THR A 88 5.77 -1.24 13.71
C THR A 88 6.85 -0.35 13.10
N VAL A 89 7.56 0.46 13.90
CA VAL A 89 8.67 1.29 13.41
C VAL A 89 9.77 0.42 12.79
N VAL A 90 10.19 -0.63 13.49
CA VAL A 90 11.22 -1.56 13.00
C VAL A 90 10.74 -2.26 11.72
N VAL A 91 9.53 -2.80 11.70
CA VAL A 91 8.97 -3.50 10.54
C VAL A 91 8.82 -2.56 9.35
N ALA A 92 8.30 -1.34 9.54
CA ALA A 92 8.13 -0.37 8.46
C ALA A 92 9.46 0.06 7.86
N LEU A 93 10.47 0.36 8.69
CA LEU A 93 11.78 0.77 8.22
C LEU A 93 12.53 -0.38 7.54
N THR A 94 12.56 -1.56 8.16
CA THR A 94 13.24 -2.73 7.60
C THR A 94 12.59 -3.20 6.30
N SER A 95 11.26 -3.28 6.25
CA SER A 95 10.54 -3.66 5.03
C SER A 95 10.69 -2.64 3.92
N SER A 96 10.63 -1.34 4.23
CA SER A 96 10.84 -0.27 3.24
C SER A 96 12.27 -0.29 2.69
N ALA A 97 13.27 -0.48 3.55
CA ALA A 97 14.67 -0.57 3.15
C ALA A 97 14.90 -1.81 2.25
N LEU A 98 14.45 -2.99 2.69
CA LEU A 98 14.57 -4.22 1.90
C LEU A 98 13.83 -4.10 0.57
N SER A 99 12.61 -3.57 0.56
CA SER A 99 11.83 -3.39 -0.66
C SER A 99 12.50 -2.42 -1.63
N LEU A 100 13.08 -1.32 -1.14
CA LEU A 100 13.79 -0.35 -1.97
C LEU A 100 15.07 -0.96 -2.54
N SER A 101 15.86 -1.66 -1.73
CA SER A 101 17.09 -2.32 -2.16
C SER A 101 16.82 -3.39 -3.22
N LEU A 102 15.91 -4.34 -2.94
CA LEU A 102 15.57 -5.41 -3.87
C LEU A 102 14.88 -4.88 -5.13
N GLY A 103 13.95 -3.93 -4.97
CA GLY A 103 13.27 -3.28 -6.09
C GLY A 103 14.21 -2.53 -7.01
N THR A 104 15.20 -1.82 -6.45
CA THR A 104 16.21 -1.09 -7.22
C THR A 104 17.14 -2.06 -7.97
N ALA A 105 17.59 -3.14 -7.32
CA ALA A 105 18.42 -4.16 -7.98
C ALA A 105 17.67 -4.85 -9.15
N ALA A 106 16.40 -5.18 -8.94
CA ALA A 106 15.56 -5.77 -9.99
C ALA A 106 15.29 -4.78 -11.14
N ALA A 107 15.02 -3.51 -10.83
CA ALA A 107 14.81 -2.46 -11.83
C ALA A 107 16.09 -2.18 -12.64
N TYR A 108 17.26 -2.17 -11.98
CA TYR A 108 18.55 -2.07 -12.67
C TYR A 108 18.75 -3.25 -13.63
N GLY A 109 18.49 -4.47 -13.17
CA GLY A 109 18.53 -5.65 -14.03
C GLY A 109 17.66 -5.47 -15.26
N LEU A 110 16.37 -5.18 -15.07
CA LEU A 110 15.36 -5.04 -16.13
C LEU A 110 15.69 -3.93 -17.15
N THR A 111 16.37 -2.86 -16.73
CA THR A 111 16.73 -1.75 -17.62
C THR A 111 18.06 -1.97 -18.33
N ARG A 112 19.00 -2.69 -17.72
CA ARG A 112 20.36 -2.86 -18.25
C ARG A 112 20.55 -4.13 -19.07
N PHE A 113 19.83 -5.20 -18.77
CA PHE A 113 19.94 -6.48 -19.47
C PHE A 113 18.74 -6.75 -20.36
N VAL A 114 18.96 -7.44 -21.49
CA VAL A 114 17.89 -7.81 -22.42
C VAL A 114 17.28 -9.14 -21.98
N TYR A 115 16.06 -9.11 -21.46
CA TYR A 115 15.29 -10.30 -21.10
C TYR A 115 14.37 -10.70 -22.25
N ARG A 116 14.38 -12.00 -22.56
CA ARG A 116 13.43 -12.62 -23.51
C ARG A 116 12.91 -13.97 -22.99
N PRO A 117 12.43 -14.09 -21.73
CA PRO A 117 11.85 -15.33 -21.25
C PRO A 117 10.62 -15.69 -22.08
N LYS A 118 10.45 -16.97 -22.40
CA LYS A 118 9.28 -17.43 -23.12
C LYS A 118 8.11 -17.55 -22.17
N LEU A 119 6.94 -17.00 -22.54
CA LEU A 119 5.77 -16.98 -21.66
C LEU A 119 5.38 -18.40 -21.21
N GLY A 120 5.46 -19.37 -22.13
CA GLY A 120 5.14 -20.77 -21.83
C GLY A 120 6.09 -21.41 -20.81
N SER A 121 7.39 -21.07 -20.80
CA SER A 121 8.30 -21.60 -19.77
C SER A 121 8.00 -21.00 -18.40
N VAL A 122 7.60 -19.73 -18.33
CA VAL A 122 7.17 -19.08 -17.08
C VAL A 122 5.91 -19.77 -16.54
N LEU A 123 4.91 -20.02 -17.39
CA LEU A 123 3.68 -20.71 -16.99
C LEU A 123 3.93 -22.13 -16.50
N VAL A 124 4.84 -22.88 -17.13
CA VAL A 124 5.21 -24.23 -16.68
C VAL A 124 5.87 -24.20 -15.30
N VAL A 125 6.78 -23.25 -15.05
CA VAL A 125 7.39 -23.10 -13.72
C VAL A 125 6.34 -22.75 -12.66
N LEU A 126 5.42 -21.83 -12.96
CA LEU A 126 4.33 -21.49 -12.06
C LEU A 126 3.41 -22.70 -11.79
N GLY A 127 3.11 -23.50 -12.81
CA GLY A 127 2.34 -24.74 -12.67
C GLY A 127 3.03 -25.79 -11.79
N LEU A 128 4.36 -25.95 -11.93
CA LEU A 128 5.15 -26.85 -11.08
C LEU A 128 5.22 -26.38 -9.63
N ILE A 129 5.31 -25.07 -9.39
CA ILE A 129 5.23 -24.49 -8.04
C ILE A 129 3.85 -24.78 -7.44
N ALA A 130 2.76 -24.57 -8.18
CA ALA A 130 1.42 -24.89 -7.72
C ALA A 130 1.25 -26.39 -7.40
N LEU A 131 1.78 -27.26 -8.26
CA LEU A 131 1.78 -28.71 -8.01
C LEU A 131 2.57 -29.08 -6.74
N ALA A 132 3.70 -28.42 -6.50
CA ALA A 132 4.49 -28.62 -5.28
C ALA A 132 3.71 -28.24 -4.02
N VAL A 133 2.98 -27.11 -4.06
CA VAL A 133 2.10 -26.68 -2.96
C VAL A 133 0.99 -27.70 -2.71
N VAL A 134 0.35 -28.21 -3.77
CA VAL A 134 -0.67 -29.27 -3.65
C VAL A 134 -0.08 -30.54 -3.06
N ALA A 135 1.11 -30.96 -3.51
CA ALA A 135 1.79 -32.14 -2.99
C ALA A 135 2.11 -32.01 -1.49
N ILE A 136 2.56 -30.83 -1.04
CA ILE A 136 2.76 -30.53 0.38
C ILE A 136 1.44 -30.64 1.15
N GLY A 137 0.35 -30.10 0.59
CA GLY A 137 -0.99 -30.22 1.17
C GLY A 137 -1.50 -31.67 1.27
N MET A 138 -1.02 -32.56 0.39
CA MET A 138 -1.30 -34.00 0.41
C MET A 138 -0.38 -34.80 1.35
N GLY A 139 0.47 -34.14 2.13
CA GLY A 139 1.35 -34.78 3.12
C GLY A 139 2.73 -35.18 2.59
N VAL A 140 3.11 -34.75 1.38
CA VAL A 140 4.48 -34.95 0.88
C VAL A 140 5.45 -34.05 1.69
N PRO A 141 6.59 -34.58 2.17
CA PRO A 141 7.60 -33.76 2.84
C PRO A 141 8.03 -32.59 1.95
N TRP A 142 8.00 -31.38 2.50
CA TRP A 142 8.23 -30.15 1.73
C TRP A 142 9.60 -30.11 1.06
N GLN A 143 10.62 -30.72 1.67
CA GLN A 143 11.96 -30.82 1.09
C GLN A 143 11.93 -31.61 -0.22
N LEU A 144 11.21 -32.74 -0.25
CA LEU A 144 11.08 -33.58 -1.44
C LEU A 144 10.24 -32.89 -2.51
N ALA A 145 9.12 -32.27 -2.11
CA ALA A 145 8.25 -31.55 -3.05
C ALA A 145 9.01 -30.41 -3.75
N VAL A 146 9.76 -29.60 -3.00
CA VAL A 146 10.56 -28.50 -3.55
C VAL A 146 11.69 -29.02 -4.44
N LEU A 147 12.42 -30.05 -4.00
CA LEU A 147 13.53 -30.62 -4.77
C LEU A 147 13.04 -31.18 -6.12
N VAL A 148 11.96 -31.96 -6.10
CA VAL A 148 11.35 -32.52 -7.33
C VAL A 148 10.85 -31.40 -8.23
N ALA A 149 10.19 -30.37 -7.68
CA ALA A 149 9.70 -29.25 -8.47
C ALA A 149 10.84 -28.47 -9.16
N ILE A 150 11.97 -28.26 -8.48
CA ILE A 150 13.16 -27.62 -9.05
C ILE A 150 13.73 -28.47 -10.19
N VAL A 151 13.91 -29.78 -9.97
CA VAL A 151 14.42 -30.69 -11.00
C VAL A 151 13.52 -30.71 -12.22
N LEU A 152 12.20 -30.86 -12.01
CA LEU A 152 11.22 -30.84 -13.09
C LEU A 152 11.19 -29.48 -13.80
N ALA A 153 11.36 -28.37 -13.09
CA ALA A 153 11.39 -27.04 -13.69
C ALA A 153 12.61 -26.87 -14.60
N ILE A 154 13.79 -27.31 -14.16
CA ILE A 154 15.02 -27.27 -14.97
C ILE A 154 14.84 -28.11 -16.24
N LEU A 155 14.37 -29.36 -16.09
CA LEU A 155 14.13 -30.26 -17.22
C LEU A 155 13.10 -29.67 -18.18
N ALA A 156 11.97 -29.20 -17.67
CA ALA A 156 10.91 -28.63 -18.48
C ALA A 156 11.36 -27.37 -19.22
N VAL A 157 12.14 -26.49 -18.58
CA VAL A 157 12.72 -25.32 -19.26
C VAL A 157 13.69 -25.76 -20.36
N GLN A 158 14.56 -26.75 -20.13
CA GLN A 158 15.48 -27.22 -21.17
C GLN A 158 14.75 -27.87 -22.35
N THR A 159 13.69 -28.64 -22.11
CA THR A 159 12.97 -29.39 -23.14
C THR A 159 11.91 -28.53 -23.87
N LEU A 160 11.04 -27.85 -23.12
CA LEU A 160 9.86 -27.16 -23.68
C LEU A 160 10.17 -25.74 -24.17
N ASN A 161 11.30 -25.14 -23.78
CA ASN A 161 11.63 -23.77 -24.22
C ASN A 161 11.69 -23.68 -25.76
N ARG A 162 12.07 -24.73 -26.49
CA ARG A 162 12.05 -24.72 -27.97
C ARG A 162 10.64 -24.67 -28.56
N ARG A 163 9.61 -25.14 -27.85
CA ARG A 163 8.22 -25.23 -28.36
C ARG A 163 7.45 -23.91 -28.30
N PHE A 164 7.83 -22.99 -27.41
CA PHE A 164 7.12 -21.73 -27.25
C PHE A 164 7.67 -20.66 -28.19
N GLN A 165 6.76 -19.89 -28.83
CA GLN A 165 7.10 -18.81 -29.76
C GLN A 165 6.99 -17.42 -29.12
N ARG A 166 6.06 -17.23 -28.17
CA ARG A 166 5.86 -15.94 -27.50
C ARG A 166 6.92 -15.71 -26.41
N SER A 167 7.71 -14.65 -26.56
CA SER A 167 8.63 -14.14 -25.54
C SER A 167 8.10 -12.85 -24.92
N LEU A 168 8.36 -12.68 -23.62
CA LEU A 168 8.14 -11.43 -22.91
C LEU A 168 9.38 -10.56 -23.07
N GLN A 169 9.21 -9.35 -23.56
CA GLN A 169 10.28 -8.35 -23.63
C GLN A 169 10.30 -7.51 -22.35
N ASN A 170 11.39 -6.79 -22.11
CA ASN A 170 11.51 -5.91 -20.94
C ASN A 170 10.35 -4.91 -20.84
N GLN A 171 9.90 -4.36 -21.97
CA GLN A 171 8.77 -3.44 -22.03
C GLN A 171 7.46 -4.11 -21.60
N ASP A 172 7.26 -5.39 -21.92
CA ASP A 172 6.05 -6.13 -21.55
C ASP A 172 6.05 -6.38 -20.03
N VAL A 173 7.21 -6.72 -19.47
CA VAL A 173 7.39 -6.91 -18.02
C VAL A 173 7.20 -5.58 -17.27
N ALA A 174 7.78 -4.49 -17.77
CA ALA A 174 7.63 -3.16 -17.17
C ALA A 174 6.18 -2.66 -17.26
N PHE A 175 5.54 -2.83 -18.41
CA PHE A 175 4.14 -2.50 -18.62
C PHE A 175 3.23 -3.30 -17.68
N TRP A 176 3.47 -4.61 -17.56
CA TRP A 176 2.74 -5.45 -16.62
C TRP A 176 2.92 -4.97 -15.17
N LEU A 177 4.14 -4.69 -14.73
CA LEU A 177 4.41 -4.19 -13.37
C LEU A 177 3.70 -2.87 -13.08
N ILE A 178 3.72 -1.93 -14.02
CA ILE A 178 3.05 -0.62 -13.87
C ILE A 178 1.53 -0.81 -13.84
N SER A 179 0.97 -1.69 -14.67
CA SER A 179 -0.48 -1.95 -14.69
C SER A 179 -0.99 -2.50 -13.35
N GLN A 180 -0.24 -3.40 -12.69
CA GLN A 180 -0.60 -3.91 -11.36
C GLN A 180 -0.60 -2.82 -10.28
N ARG A 181 0.15 -1.73 -10.47
CA ARG A 181 0.20 -0.59 -9.52
C ARG A 181 -0.89 0.44 -9.77
N ILE A 182 -1.40 0.54 -10.99
CA ILE A 182 -2.50 1.45 -11.35
C ILE A 182 -3.85 0.84 -11.01
N LEU A 183 -3.95 -0.49 -11.06
CA LEU A 183 -5.18 -1.23 -10.77
C LEU A 183 -5.67 -0.90 -9.35
N PRO A 184 -6.85 -0.28 -9.18
CA PRO A 184 -7.38 -0.02 -7.85
C PRO A 184 -7.68 -1.37 -7.18
N PRO A 185 -7.10 -1.68 -6.00
CA PRO A 185 -7.29 -2.98 -5.36
C PRO A 185 -8.77 -3.35 -5.17
N VAL A 186 -9.62 -2.36 -4.86
CA VAL A 186 -11.07 -2.50 -4.73
C VAL A 186 -11.74 -3.07 -5.99
N ALA A 187 -11.26 -2.71 -7.19
CA ALA A 187 -11.86 -3.22 -8.44
C ALA A 187 -11.63 -4.72 -8.63
N VAL A 188 -10.62 -5.29 -7.96
CA VAL A 188 -10.38 -6.74 -7.94
C VAL A 188 -11.13 -7.42 -6.81
N VAL A 189 -11.18 -6.78 -5.63
CA VAL A 189 -11.78 -7.37 -4.43
C VAL A 189 -13.29 -7.58 -4.59
N ILE A 190 -14.03 -6.62 -5.18
CA ILE A 190 -15.49 -6.72 -5.28
C ILE A 190 -15.95 -7.94 -6.10
N PRO A 191 -15.48 -8.16 -7.34
CA PRO A 191 -15.88 -9.34 -8.11
C PRO A 191 -15.51 -10.66 -7.44
N ILE A 192 -14.33 -10.74 -6.80
CA ILE A 192 -13.90 -11.93 -6.08
C ILE A 192 -14.82 -12.21 -4.90
N TYR A 193 -15.20 -11.17 -4.15
CA TYR A 193 -16.15 -11.28 -3.05
C TYR A 193 -17.51 -11.81 -3.53
N VAL A 194 -18.05 -11.24 -4.62
CA VAL A 194 -19.33 -11.69 -5.21
C VAL A 194 -19.23 -13.13 -5.71
N LEU A 195 -18.12 -13.52 -6.33
CA LEU A 195 -17.89 -14.91 -6.75
C LEU A 195 -17.92 -15.86 -5.55
N PHE A 196 -17.23 -15.52 -4.46
CA PHE A 196 -17.20 -16.33 -3.26
C PHE A 196 -18.57 -16.42 -2.60
N GLN A 197 -19.34 -15.32 -2.63
CA GLN A 197 -20.72 -15.28 -2.17
C GLN A 197 -21.61 -16.24 -2.98
N GLN A 198 -21.51 -16.20 -4.31
CA GLN A 198 -22.28 -17.06 -5.21
C GLN A 198 -21.91 -18.54 -5.08
N LEU A 199 -20.64 -18.84 -4.81
CA LEU A 199 -20.15 -20.20 -4.58
C LEU A 199 -20.45 -20.70 -3.16
N GLY A 200 -21.09 -19.90 -2.29
CA GLY A 200 -21.38 -20.28 -0.91
C GLY A 200 -20.12 -20.47 -0.04
N LEU A 201 -18.99 -19.89 -0.47
CA LEU A 201 -17.69 -19.97 0.21
C LEU A 201 -17.52 -18.86 1.26
N LEU A 202 -18.46 -17.91 1.32
CA LEU A 202 -18.58 -16.97 2.43
C LEU A 202 -19.43 -17.62 3.52
N ASP A 203 -18.90 -17.66 4.75
CA ASP A 203 -19.56 -18.21 5.94
C ASP A 203 -19.70 -19.75 6.05
N THR A 204 -18.86 -20.54 5.37
CA THR A 204 -18.66 -21.96 5.75
C THR A 204 -17.95 -22.05 7.09
N LYS A 205 -18.73 -21.96 8.18
CA LYS A 205 -18.32 -22.45 9.49
C LYS A 205 -18.47 -23.97 9.49
N THR A 206 -17.34 -24.65 9.39
CA THR A 206 -17.12 -25.97 9.98
C THR A 206 -15.95 -25.85 10.92
#